data_AF-A0A7V8SVW8-F1
#
_entry.id   AF-A0A7V8SVW8-F1
#
_cell.length_a   1.000
_cell.length_b   1.000
_cell.length_c   1.000
_cell.angle_alpha   90.00
_cell.angle_beta   90.00
_cell.angle_gamma   90.00
#
_symmetry.space_group_name_H-M   'P 1'
#
loop_
_entity.id
_entity.type
_entity.pdbx_description
1 polymer ?
#
loop_
_entity_poly.entity_id
_entity_poly.type
_entity_poly.pdbx_seq_one_letter_code
_entity_poly.pdbx_strand_id
1 'polypeptide(L)'
;MANLTGAGDPAQIPVAYVTTEFFPTLRTNPAIGRAFVAGEGEPGRNDVVVLSDELWKERFGSDPGILGKPIQLDGVGHTVIGVMPPGFAFPGASVWMPLAIRFDGHNSYTRPVVGRLKPGVSRQQAQAELDTFAGRLPLGPGESRNDRLPQIIPLKDLLVANIRPSLLIFAGAVAFVLLIACANVGNLSLARAAGRGQEMTVRSTLGANRSRLVRQLLVESALVSLIGGAAGILFAFWGVQALMALAPAGKVPRMEMIRIDGWVLAFTFGLSIVTGVVFGLAPAFQATRLGARESLSHGGRSTIGGHEGVRSALTVSEMALALILLTGAVLMLKSFLRLRAVNPGFSPHSVMTTTVDLPDSEYRTASQMQAFHTRTLGELSRLPGVLAAGAVDWIPL
;
A
#
# COMPACT_ATOMS: atom_id res chain seq x y z
N MET A 1 20.09 13.13 2.98
CA MET A 1 19.00 13.98 3.52
C MET A 1 19.51 15.41 3.57
N ALA A 2 18.85 16.34 4.27
CA ALA A 2 19.46 17.63 4.65
C ALA A 2 19.02 18.02 6.06
N ASN A 3 19.86 18.77 6.78
CA ASN A 3 19.55 19.28 8.11
C ASN A 3 18.81 20.62 8.02
N LEU A 4 17.53 20.63 8.38
CA LEU A 4 16.74 21.83 8.52
C LEU A 4 17.03 22.49 9.87
N THR A 5 17.49 23.74 9.85
CA THR A 5 17.76 24.55 11.04
C THR A 5 17.01 25.89 10.98
N GLY A 6 16.88 26.59 12.11
CA GLY A 6 16.22 27.90 12.15
C GLY A 6 14.69 27.91 12.05
N ALA A 7 14.05 26.74 12.03
CA ALA A 7 12.59 26.56 12.00
C ALA A 7 12.12 25.65 13.15
N GLY A 8 12.51 25.97 14.39
CA GLY A 8 12.35 25.11 15.57
C GLY A 8 13.54 24.18 15.79
N ASP A 9 13.29 22.99 16.34
CA ASP A 9 14.34 22.00 16.62
C ASP A 9 15.00 21.51 15.32
N PRO A 10 16.35 21.36 15.29
CA PRO A 10 17.04 20.80 14.14
C PRO A 10 16.48 19.43 13.77
N ALA A 11 16.17 19.22 12.49
CA ALA A 11 15.65 17.95 12.00
C ALA A 11 16.28 17.58 10.66
N GLN A 12 16.55 16.30 10.49
CA GLN A 12 16.99 15.75 9.21
C GLN A 12 15.76 15.45 8.35
N ILE A 13 15.68 16.06 7.16
CA ILE A 13 14.55 15.94 6.25
C ILE A 13 14.96 15.39 4.88
N PRO A 14 14.10 14.61 4.20
CA PRO A 14 14.41 14.10 2.88
C PRO A 14 14.33 15.20 1.82
N VAL A 15 15.41 15.32 1.05
CA VAL A 15 15.56 16.29 -0.04
C VAL A 15 15.71 15.56 -1.37
N ALA A 16 15.00 16.02 -2.39
CA ALA A 16 15.16 15.56 -3.76
C ALA A 16 15.75 16.64 -4.66
N TYR A 17 16.90 16.36 -5.26
CA TYR A 17 17.45 17.17 -6.35
C TYR A 17 16.81 16.75 -7.66
N VAL A 18 16.12 17.67 -8.32
CA VAL A 18 15.33 17.41 -9.53
C VAL A 18 15.62 18.43 -10.61
N THR A 19 15.49 18.04 -11.88
CA THR A 19 15.61 18.98 -12.99
C THR A 19 14.48 20.01 -12.97
N THR A 20 14.68 21.16 -13.62
CA THR A 20 13.66 22.21 -13.74
C THR A 20 12.36 21.68 -14.37
N GLU A 21 12.49 20.70 -15.27
CA GLU A 21 11.37 20.06 -15.98
C GLU A 21 10.63 18.99 -15.17
N PHE A 22 11.03 18.72 -13.93
CA PHE A 22 10.45 17.64 -13.12
C PHE A 22 8.95 17.82 -12.88
N PHE A 23 8.54 18.98 -12.36
CA PHE A 23 7.15 19.29 -12.08
C PHE A 23 6.28 19.36 -13.35
N PRO A 24 6.70 20.05 -14.44
CA PRO A 24 6.04 19.99 -15.73
C PRO A 24 5.89 18.56 -16.28
N THR A 25 6.94 17.75 -16.17
CA THR A 25 6.93 16.34 -16.61
C THR A 25 5.90 15.54 -15.83
N LEU A 26 5.74 15.78 -14.53
CA LEU A 26 4.69 15.16 -13.71
C LEU A 26 3.31 15.80 -13.87
N ARG A 27 3.21 16.94 -14.56
CA ARG A 27 2.00 17.77 -14.68
C ARG A 27 1.42 18.14 -13.31
N THR A 28 2.30 18.42 -12.35
CA THR A 28 1.91 18.86 -11.01
C THR A 28 2.56 20.20 -10.74
N ASN A 29 1.76 21.21 -10.45
CA ASN A 29 2.26 22.54 -10.08
C ASN A 29 2.13 22.73 -8.56
N PRO A 30 2.98 23.58 -7.95
CA PRO A 30 2.79 24.03 -6.58
C PRO A 30 1.39 24.61 -6.36
N ALA A 31 0.81 24.33 -5.20
CA ALA A 31 -0.49 24.88 -4.79
C ALA A 31 -0.40 26.39 -4.51
N ILE A 32 0.74 26.84 -3.98
CA ILE A 32 1.10 28.25 -3.84
C ILE A 32 2.52 28.49 -4.37
N GLY A 33 2.76 29.69 -4.91
CA GLY A 33 4.05 30.05 -5.50
C GLY A 33 4.23 29.50 -6.92
N ARG A 34 5.45 29.05 -7.25
CA ARG A 34 5.83 28.59 -8.59
C ARG A 34 6.76 27.39 -8.57
N ALA A 35 6.81 26.70 -9.71
CA ALA A 35 7.83 25.68 -9.99
C ALA A 35 9.19 26.32 -10.35
N PHE A 36 10.20 25.49 -10.52
CA PHE A 36 11.51 25.90 -11.04
C PHE A 36 11.40 26.45 -12.46
N VAL A 37 12.24 27.44 -12.77
CA VAL A 37 12.34 28.03 -14.11
C VAL A 37 13.68 27.70 -14.76
N ALA A 38 13.74 27.88 -16.08
CA ALA A 38 14.98 27.72 -16.84
C ALA A 38 16.11 28.59 -16.26
N GLY A 39 17.31 28.01 -16.12
CA GLY A 39 18.47 28.66 -15.52
C GLY A 39 18.64 28.41 -14.01
N GLU A 40 17.60 28.01 -13.27
CA GLU A 40 17.73 27.65 -11.84
C GLU A 40 18.39 26.27 -11.65
N GLY A 41 18.52 25.48 -12.72
CA GLY A 41 19.32 24.24 -12.75
C GLY A 41 20.78 24.44 -13.12
N GLU A 42 21.27 25.69 -13.18
CA GLU A 42 22.69 26.00 -13.42
C GLU A 42 23.45 26.10 -12.08
N PRO A 43 24.73 25.67 -12.03
CA PRO A 43 25.56 25.85 -10.85
C PRO A 43 25.60 27.31 -10.38
N GLY A 44 25.29 27.56 -9.10
CA GLY A 44 25.30 28.90 -8.50
C GLY A 44 23.99 29.68 -8.68
N ARG A 45 22.95 29.06 -9.25
CA ARG A 45 21.60 29.64 -9.38
C ARG A 45 20.51 28.73 -8.79
N ASN A 46 20.92 27.71 -8.04
CA ASN A 46 20.09 26.63 -7.51
C ASN A 46 19.70 26.82 -6.03
N ASP A 47 19.74 28.07 -5.52
CA ASP A 47 19.46 28.42 -4.11
C ASP A 47 17.96 28.61 -3.81
N VAL A 48 17.09 27.90 -4.54
CA VAL A 48 15.64 27.97 -4.40
C VAL A 48 15.07 26.60 -4.05
N VAL A 49 13.96 26.59 -3.30
CA VAL A 49 13.33 25.35 -2.86
C VAL A 49 11.82 25.37 -3.02
N VAL A 50 11.25 24.19 -3.22
CA VAL A 50 9.81 23.94 -3.13
C VAL A 50 9.58 23.01 -1.95
N LEU A 51 8.64 23.34 -1.07
CA LEU A 51 8.31 22.57 0.14
C LEU A 51 7.15 21.59 -0.11
N SER A 52 7.09 20.51 0.67
CA SER A 52 5.87 19.71 0.79
C SER A 52 4.84 20.44 1.65
N ASP A 53 3.55 20.17 1.39
CA ASP A 53 2.44 20.67 2.21
C ASP A 53 2.56 20.24 3.69
N GLU A 54 3.01 19.01 3.94
CA GLU A 54 3.22 18.45 5.28
C GLU A 54 4.28 19.25 6.05
N LEU A 55 5.46 19.47 5.44
CA LEU A 55 6.53 20.25 6.07
C LEU A 55 6.09 21.70 6.32
N TRP A 56 5.38 22.30 5.35
CA TRP A 56 4.84 23.65 5.47
C TRP A 56 3.84 23.79 6.63
N LYS A 57 2.96 22.81 6.82
CA LYS A 57 2.02 22.76 7.94
C LYS A 57 2.72 22.56 9.27
N GLU A 58 3.59 21.57 9.37
CA GLU A 58 4.23 21.15 10.63
C GLU A 58 5.23 22.18 11.16
N ARG A 59 6.04 22.76 10.27
CA ARG A 59 7.20 23.59 10.66
C ARG A 59 6.98 25.08 10.46
N PHE A 60 6.08 25.45 9.56
CA PHE A 60 5.86 26.84 9.17
C PHE A 60 4.41 27.29 9.40
N GLY A 61 3.60 26.48 10.09
CA GLY A 61 2.25 26.84 10.54
C GLY A 61 1.27 27.13 9.41
N SER A 62 1.53 26.62 8.19
CA SER A 62 0.77 26.97 6.98
C SER A 62 0.78 28.48 6.65
N ASP A 63 1.83 29.22 7.02
CA ASP A 63 1.96 30.65 6.70
C ASP A 63 2.21 30.84 5.17
N PRO A 64 1.28 31.46 4.41
CA PRO A 64 1.50 31.75 2.99
C PRO A 64 2.62 32.78 2.77
N GLY A 65 2.97 33.54 3.81
CA GLY A 65 4.12 34.43 3.83
C GLY A 65 5.47 33.72 3.82
N ILE A 66 5.51 32.37 3.79
CA ILE A 66 6.75 31.61 3.60
C ILE A 66 7.38 31.85 2.22
N LEU A 67 6.59 32.21 1.21
CA LEU A 67 7.09 32.49 -0.13
C LEU A 67 8.06 33.68 -0.12
N GLY A 68 9.24 33.48 -0.70
CA GLY A 68 10.33 34.46 -0.72
C GLY A 68 11.16 34.50 0.56
N LYS A 69 10.80 33.77 1.62
CA LYS A 69 11.62 33.68 2.84
C LYS A 69 12.73 32.63 2.69
N PRO A 70 13.91 32.87 3.27
CA PRO A 70 14.98 31.88 3.32
C PRO A 70 14.70 30.82 4.39
N ILE A 71 15.04 29.56 4.09
CA ILE A 71 15.17 28.48 5.07
C ILE A 71 16.62 27.98 5.07
N GLN A 72 17.10 27.47 6.21
CA GLN A 72 18.45 26.95 6.33
C GLN A 72 18.47 25.43 6.15
N LEU A 73 19.07 24.97 5.06
CA LEU A 73 19.37 23.55 4.82
C LEU A 73 20.88 23.36 4.84
N ASP A 74 21.38 22.49 5.72
CA ASP A 74 22.82 22.23 5.88
C ASP A 74 23.66 23.51 6.07
N GLY A 75 23.09 24.49 6.78
CA GLY A 75 23.71 25.78 7.06
C GLY A 75 23.73 26.76 5.86
N VAL A 76 23.09 26.42 4.75
CA VAL A 76 22.94 27.27 3.57
C VAL A 76 21.51 27.77 3.47
N GLY A 77 21.37 29.08 3.25
CA GLY A 77 20.08 29.73 3.05
C GLY A 77 19.54 29.44 1.65
N HIS A 78 18.32 28.91 1.57
CA HIS A 78 17.60 28.75 0.32
C HIS A 78 16.23 29.39 0.36
N THR A 79 15.84 30.05 -0.74
CA THR A 79 14.59 30.80 -0.81
C THR A 79 13.43 29.89 -1.18
N VAL A 80 12.37 29.93 -0.38
CA VAL A 80 11.13 29.17 -0.67
C VAL A 80 10.37 29.84 -1.81
N ILE A 81 10.19 29.14 -2.93
CA ILE A 81 9.50 29.67 -4.11
C ILE A 81 8.13 29.04 -4.36
N GLY A 82 7.80 27.95 -3.66
CA GLY A 82 6.50 27.29 -3.77
C GLY A 82 6.27 26.21 -2.73
N VAL A 83 5.02 25.78 -2.59
CA VAL A 83 4.59 24.64 -1.77
C VAL A 83 3.75 23.70 -2.61
N MET A 84 4.09 22.41 -2.62
CA MET A 84 3.37 21.38 -3.37
C MET A 84 1.96 21.13 -2.79
N PRO A 85 1.00 20.67 -3.61
CA PRO A 85 -0.32 20.30 -3.13
C PRO A 85 -0.26 19.14 -2.11
N PRO A 86 -1.28 19.03 -1.23
CA PRO A 86 -1.38 17.93 -0.27
C PRO A 86 -1.22 16.55 -0.93
N GLY A 87 -0.44 15.68 -0.30
CA GLY A 87 -0.20 14.30 -0.76
C GLY A 87 0.83 14.15 -1.88
N PHE A 88 1.36 15.23 -2.45
CA PHE A 88 2.49 15.15 -3.36
C PHE A 88 3.79 14.99 -2.56
N ALA A 89 4.41 13.82 -2.67
CA ALA A 89 5.67 13.52 -1.99
C ALA A 89 6.71 12.85 -2.90
N PHE A 90 6.41 12.57 -4.17
CA PHE A 90 7.32 11.81 -5.04
C PHE A 90 8.67 12.55 -5.27
N PRO A 91 9.84 11.89 -5.12
CA PRO A 91 10.10 10.46 -4.90
C PRO A 91 10.22 9.99 -3.43
N GLY A 92 9.70 10.77 -2.48
CA GLY A 92 9.76 10.56 -1.04
C GLY A 92 10.40 11.75 -0.33
N ALA A 93 10.19 12.97 -0.83
CA ALA A 93 10.88 14.18 -0.40
C ALA A 93 9.94 15.17 0.29
N SER A 94 10.48 15.87 1.29
CA SER A 94 9.83 17.00 1.97
C SER A 94 10.25 18.33 1.35
N VAL A 95 11.39 18.35 0.64
CA VAL A 95 11.89 19.51 -0.08
C VAL A 95 12.44 19.09 -1.44
N TRP A 96 12.12 19.86 -2.48
CA TRP A 96 12.73 19.74 -3.80
C TRP A 96 13.67 20.90 -4.05
N MET A 97 14.83 20.60 -4.63
CA MET A 97 15.85 21.57 -5.03
C MET A 97 16.22 21.36 -6.51
N PRO A 98 16.59 22.43 -7.25
CA PRO A 98 17.11 22.28 -8.60
C PRO A 98 18.40 21.46 -8.60
N LEU A 99 18.44 20.45 -9.45
CA LEU A 99 19.64 19.66 -9.72
C LEU A 99 20.54 20.45 -10.67
N ALA A 100 21.64 20.98 -10.13
CA ALA A 100 22.72 21.55 -10.94
C ALA A 100 23.55 20.43 -11.58
N ILE A 101 23.31 20.14 -12.86
CA ILE A 101 24.06 19.11 -13.59
C ILE A 101 25.45 19.66 -13.90
N ARG A 102 26.47 19.09 -13.28
CA ARG A 102 27.88 19.39 -13.59
C ARG A 102 28.42 18.36 -14.57
N PHE A 103 29.11 18.80 -15.61
CA PHE A 103 29.75 17.92 -16.59
C PHE A 103 31.23 17.67 -16.28
N ASP A 104 31.65 17.90 -15.02
CA ASP A 104 32.90 17.34 -14.53
C ASP A 104 32.70 15.83 -14.33
N GLY A 105 33.72 15.01 -14.60
CA GLY A 105 33.64 13.54 -14.62
C GLY A 105 33.29 12.86 -13.29
N HIS A 106 32.71 13.60 -12.34
CA HIS A 106 32.24 13.19 -11.02
C HIS A 106 30.72 12.95 -10.97
N ASN A 107 30.01 13.06 -12.10
CA ASN A 107 28.58 12.81 -12.14
C ASN A 107 28.28 11.31 -12.01
N SER A 108 27.42 10.97 -11.04
CA SER A 108 26.92 9.60 -10.86
C SER A 108 26.05 9.17 -12.05
N TYR A 109 26.46 8.11 -12.74
CA TYR A 109 25.75 7.52 -13.89
C TYR A 109 24.43 6.82 -13.52
N THR A 110 24.06 6.77 -12.23
CA THR A 110 22.94 5.93 -11.73
C THR A 110 21.72 6.74 -11.28
N ARG A 111 21.59 8.01 -11.69
CA ARG A 111 20.43 8.83 -11.28
C ARG A 111 19.14 8.30 -11.92
N PRO A 112 18.08 8.04 -11.14
CA PRO A 112 16.80 7.65 -11.69
C PRO A 112 16.21 8.79 -12.54
N VAL A 113 15.74 8.45 -13.73
CA VAL A 113 15.14 9.40 -14.67
C VAL A 113 13.64 9.20 -14.70
N VAL A 114 12.89 10.29 -14.57
CA VAL A 114 11.45 10.31 -14.80
C VAL A 114 11.16 10.91 -16.17
N GLY A 115 10.32 10.25 -16.95
CA GLY A 115 9.93 10.69 -18.28
C GLY A 115 8.43 10.52 -18.51
N ARG A 116 7.89 11.29 -19.44
CA ARG A 116 6.51 11.17 -19.91
C ARG A 116 6.50 10.73 -21.36
N LEU A 117 5.87 9.59 -21.63
CA LEU A 117 5.64 9.12 -23.00
C LEU A 117 4.75 10.11 -23.76
N LYS A 118 5.04 10.31 -25.04
CA LYS A 118 4.17 11.07 -25.95
C LYS A 118 2.79 10.39 -26.04
N PRO A 119 1.69 11.14 -26.24
CA PRO A 119 0.38 10.56 -26.47
C PRO A 119 0.41 9.55 -27.62
N GLY A 120 -0.18 8.36 -27.41
CA GLY A 120 -0.25 7.29 -28.42
C GLY A 120 0.99 6.39 -28.53
N VAL A 121 2.09 6.70 -27.83
CA VAL A 121 3.30 5.85 -27.83
C VAL A 121 3.15 4.74 -26.79
N SER A 122 3.36 3.49 -27.22
CA SER A 122 3.33 2.34 -26.32
C SER A 122 4.64 2.22 -25.53
N ARG A 123 4.58 1.59 -24.35
CA ARG A 123 5.78 1.28 -23.55
C ARG A 123 6.81 0.48 -24.35
N GLN A 124 6.35 -0.46 -25.18
CA GLN A 124 7.22 -1.31 -25.98
C GLN A 124 7.98 -0.50 -27.04
N GLN A 125 7.30 0.45 -27.70
CA GLN A 125 7.93 1.35 -28.66
C GLN A 125 9.00 2.22 -28.00
N ALA A 126 8.66 2.81 -26.84
CA ALA A 126 9.61 3.63 -26.09
C ALA A 126 10.81 2.81 -25.59
N GLN A 127 10.59 1.57 -25.15
CA GLN A 127 11.65 0.67 -24.72
C GLN A 127 12.60 0.36 -25.87
N ALA A 128 12.08 0.02 -27.06
CA ALA A 128 12.91 -0.28 -28.24
C ALA A 128 13.77 0.93 -28.68
N GLU A 129 13.25 2.14 -28.57
CA GLU A 129 14.00 3.37 -28.84
C GLU A 129 15.12 3.59 -27.81
N LEU A 130 14.81 3.38 -26.52
CA LEU A 130 15.78 3.47 -25.42
C LEU A 130 16.88 2.42 -25.54
N ASP A 131 16.55 1.19 -25.93
CA ASP A 131 17.52 0.12 -26.17
C ASP A 131 18.48 0.49 -27.32
N THR A 132 17.94 1.11 -28.38
CA THR A 132 18.74 1.59 -29.51
C THR A 132 19.66 2.74 -29.09
N PHE A 133 19.16 3.67 -28.28
CA PHE A 133 19.94 4.79 -27.75
C PHE A 133 21.05 4.31 -26.81
N ALA A 134 20.74 3.43 -25.86
CA ALA A 134 21.70 2.84 -24.94
C ALA A 134 22.80 2.08 -25.69
N GLY A 135 22.45 1.41 -26.80
CA GLY A 135 23.40 0.72 -27.66
C GLY A 135 24.45 1.62 -28.33
N ARG A 136 24.21 2.95 -28.38
CA ARG A 136 25.11 3.97 -28.96
C ARG A 136 25.92 4.73 -27.92
N LEU A 137 25.61 4.59 -26.63
CA LEU A 137 26.29 5.33 -25.57
C LEU A 137 27.68 4.71 -25.33
N PRO A 138 28.76 5.51 -25.22
CA PRO A 138 30.08 4.99 -24.90
C PRO A 138 30.08 4.33 -23.52
N LEU A 139 30.70 3.16 -23.42
CA LEU A 139 30.91 2.46 -22.15
C LEU A 139 32.04 3.15 -21.38
N GLY A 140 31.85 3.32 -20.08
CA GLY A 140 32.90 3.73 -19.17
C GLY A 140 33.91 2.59 -18.93
N PRO A 141 35.10 2.90 -18.38
CA PRO A 141 36.08 1.89 -18.02
C PRO A 141 35.49 0.87 -17.03
N GLY A 142 35.50 -0.42 -17.39
CA GLY A 142 35.03 -1.51 -16.53
C GLY A 142 33.53 -1.80 -16.58
N GLU A 143 32.75 -1.08 -17.40
CA GLU A 143 31.31 -1.35 -17.56
C GLU A 143 31.02 -2.39 -18.63
N SER A 144 30.08 -3.30 -18.35
CA SER A 144 29.51 -4.19 -19.37
C SER A 144 28.25 -3.59 -19.99
N ARG A 145 27.97 -3.93 -21.24
CA ARG A 145 26.69 -3.61 -21.91
C ARG A 145 25.47 -4.12 -21.14
N ASN A 146 25.63 -5.22 -20.42
CA ASN A 146 24.56 -5.81 -19.63
C ASN A 146 24.19 -4.96 -18.40
N ASP A 147 25.10 -4.09 -17.94
CA ASP A 147 24.89 -3.25 -16.76
C ASP A 147 24.12 -1.96 -17.09
N ARG A 148 23.88 -1.69 -18.39
CA ARG A 148 23.27 -0.46 -18.91
C ARG A 148 21.97 -0.66 -19.68
N LEU A 149 21.28 -1.79 -19.50
CA LEU A 149 19.97 -1.99 -20.15
C LEU A 149 18.93 -1.09 -19.48
N PRO A 150 18.52 0.03 -20.11
CA PRO A 150 17.53 0.90 -19.50
C PRO A 150 16.22 0.13 -19.40
N GLN A 151 15.51 0.23 -18.29
CA GLN A 151 14.18 -0.35 -18.18
C GLN A 151 13.15 0.75 -17.92
N ILE A 152 12.15 0.82 -18.80
CA ILE A 152 10.98 1.67 -18.57
C ILE A 152 10.06 0.94 -17.62
N ILE A 153 9.96 1.45 -16.39
CA ILE A 153 9.01 0.98 -15.38
C ILE A 153 7.89 2.01 -15.27
N PRO A 154 6.60 1.63 -15.42
CA PRO A 154 5.50 2.54 -15.19
C PRO A 154 5.59 3.14 -13.77
N LEU A 155 5.49 4.46 -13.65
CA LEU A 155 5.63 5.14 -12.37
C LEU A 155 4.65 4.61 -11.30
N LYS A 156 3.43 4.24 -11.72
CA LYS A 156 2.45 3.57 -10.85
C LYS A 156 3.01 2.28 -10.25
N ASP A 157 3.61 1.43 -11.09
CA ASP A 157 4.17 0.15 -10.64
C ASP A 157 5.34 0.39 -9.70
N LEU A 158 6.23 1.35 -9.99
CA LEU A 158 7.32 1.71 -9.07
C LEU A 158 6.80 2.18 -7.70
N LEU A 159 5.68 2.91 -7.67
CA LEU A 159 5.08 3.42 -6.44
C LEU A 159 4.25 2.39 -5.65
N VAL A 160 3.81 1.28 -6.28
CA VAL A 160 2.89 0.30 -5.65
C VAL A 160 3.35 -1.16 -5.73
N ALA A 161 4.45 -1.46 -6.43
CA ALA A 161 4.93 -2.82 -6.69
C ALA A 161 5.10 -3.63 -5.40
N ASN A 162 5.60 -2.98 -4.34
CA ASN A 162 5.88 -3.64 -3.06
C ASN A 162 4.63 -3.92 -2.22
N ILE A 163 3.48 -3.33 -2.56
CA ILE A 163 2.27 -3.36 -1.73
C ILE A 163 1.17 -4.24 -2.36
N ARG A 164 1.10 -4.29 -3.70
CA ARG A 164 0.05 -5.02 -4.43
C ARG A 164 -0.03 -6.51 -4.07
N PRO A 165 1.07 -7.29 -4.00
CA PRO A 165 0.99 -8.71 -3.63
C PRO A 165 0.43 -8.89 -2.22
N SER A 166 0.88 -8.09 -1.26
CA SER A 166 0.41 -8.11 0.12
C SER A 166 -1.09 -7.79 0.21
N LEU A 167 -1.57 -6.78 -0.53
CA LEU A 167 -2.99 -6.45 -0.60
C LEU A 167 -3.83 -7.57 -1.22
N LEU A 168 -3.32 -8.25 -2.25
CA LEU A 168 -4.02 -9.40 -2.86
C LEU A 168 -4.11 -10.59 -1.90
N ILE A 169 -3.07 -10.84 -1.11
CA ILE A 169 -3.09 -11.87 -0.06
C ILE A 169 -4.15 -11.53 0.99
N PHE A 170 -4.20 -10.28 1.47
CA PHE A 170 -5.24 -9.85 2.40
C PHE A 170 -6.64 -9.92 1.80
N ALA A 171 -6.83 -9.51 0.54
CA ALA A 171 -8.10 -9.62 -0.16
C ALA A 171 -8.56 -11.09 -0.29
N GLY A 172 -7.63 -12.00 -0.63
CA GLY A 172 -7.90 -13.43 -0.65
C GLY A 172 -8.30 -13.98 0.72
N ALA A 173 -7.59 -13.58 1.78
CA ALA A 173 -7.92 -13.98 3.14
C ALA A 173 -9.32 -13.50 3.56
N VAL A 174 -9.66 -12.24 3.30
CA VAL A 174 -11.00 -11.67 3.55
C VAL A 174 -12.07 -12.42 2.75
N ALA A 175 -11.80 -12.75 1.49
CA ALA A 175 -12.73 -13.53 0.67
C ALA A 175 -13.00 -14.93 1.25
N PHE A 176 -11.98 -15.63 1.75
CA PHE A 176 -12.17 -16.92 2.42
C PHE A 176 -12.97 -16.80 3.72
N VAL A 177 -12.68 -15.78 4.55
CA VAL A 177 -13.45 -15.53 5.77
C VAL A 177 -14.91 -15.25 5.44
N LEU A 178 -15.17 -14.48 4.39
CA LEU A 178 -16.53 -14.24 3.89
C LEU A 178 -17.20 -15.55 3.45
N LEU A 179 -16.52 -16.43 2.72
CA LEU A 179 -17.07 -17.72 2.29
C LEU A 179 -17.40 -18.62 3.48
N ILE A 180 -16.56 -18.63 4.52
CA ILE A 180 -16.82 -19.35 5.78
C ILE A 180 -18.05 -18.77 6.48
N ALA A 181 -18.15 -17.44 6.59
CA ALA A 181 -19.32 -16.77 7.16
C ALA A 181 -20.60 -17.08 6.37
N CYS A 182 -20.52 -17.09 5.04
CA CYS A 182 -21.59 -17.49 4.13
C CYS A 182 -22.04 -18.93 4.37
N ALA A 183 -21.09 -19.88 4.46
CA ALA A 183 -21.39 -21.28 4.75
C ALA A 183 -22.09 -21.43 6.12
N ASN A 184 -21.64 -20.69 7.13
CA ASN A 184 -22.26 -20.65 8.45
C ASN A 184 -23.69 -20.13 8.43
N VAL A 185 -23.93 -18.99 7.76
CA VAL A 185 -25.28 -18.42 7.60
C VAL A 185 -26.18 -19.41 6.85
N GLY A 186 -25.66 -20.05 5.80
CA GLY A 186 -26.39 -21.09 5.06
C GLY A 186 -26.73 -22.31 5.91
N ASN A 187 -25.78 -22.83 6.69
CA ASN A 187 -26.01 -23.94 7.61
C ASN A 187 -27.09 -23.60 8.65
N LEU A 188 -27.03 -22.39 9.19
CA LEU A 188 -27.96 -21.93 10.21
C LEU A 188 -29.36 -21.66 9.63
N SER A 189 -29.46 -21.14 8.40
CA SER A 189 -30.73 -20.95 7.70
C SER A 189 -31.39 -22.28 7.34
N LEU A 190 -30.60 -23.27 6.90
CA LEU A 190 -31.04 -24.65 6.68
C LEU A 190 -31.55 -25.31 7.98
N ALA A 191 -30.84 -25.15 9.09
CA ALA A 191 -31.25 -25.68 10.39
C ALA A 191 -32.57 -25.05 10.89
N ARG A 192 -32.73 -23.73 10.77
CA ARG A 192 -33.98 -23.03 11.11
C ARG A 192 -35.15 -23.46 10.21
N ALA A 193 -34.89 -23.67 8.92
CA ALA A 193 -35.92 -24.12 7.98
C ALA A 193 -36.43 -25.53 8.28
N ALA A 194 -35.54 -26.44 8.69
CA ALA A 194 -35.93 -27.79 9.12
C ALA A 194 -36.85 -27.76 10.35
N GLY A 195 -36.59 -26.88 11.32
CA GLY A 195 -37.46 -26.70 12.50
C GLY A 195 -38.80 -26.01 12.20
N ARG A 196 -38.89 -25.23 11.11
CA ARG A 196 -40.10 -24.49 10.70
C ARG A 196 -41.03 -25.25 9.74
N GLY A 197 -40.67 -26.48 9.37
CA GLY A 197 -41.44 -27.29 8.42
C GLY A 197 -42.90 -27.49 8.83
N GLN A 198 -43.16 -27.81 10.11
CA GLN A 198 -44.52 -28.01 10.63
C GLN A 198 -45.37 -26.73 10.56
N GLU A 199 -44.80 -25.57 10.90
CA GLU A 199 -45.49 -24.28 10.81
C GLU A 199 -45.87 -23.93 9.36
N MET A 200 -44.95 -24.19 8.42
CA MET A 200 -45.20 -23.94 6.99
C MET A 200 -46.26 -24.88 6.41
N THR A 201 -46.32 -26.13 6.87
CA THR A 201 -47.37 -27.09 6.49
C THR A 201 -48.74 -26.67 7.02
N VAL A 202 -48.84 -26.22 8.28
CA VAL A 202 -50.10 -25.70 8.85
C VAL A 202 -50.57 -24.44 8.12
N ARG A 203 -49.66 -23.52 7.77
CA ARG A 203 -50.02 -22.31 7.02
C ARG A 203 -50.44 -22.60 5.58
N SER A 204 -49.85 -23.61 4.95
CA SER A 204 -50.21 -23.99 3.58
C SER A 204 -51.56 -24.70 3.52
N THR A 205 -51.90 -25.54 4.52
CA THR A 205 -53.23 -26.16 4.63
C THR A 205 -54.33 -25.14 4.95
N LEU A 206 -53.99 -24.02 5.63
CA LEU A 206 -54.87 -22.87 5.83
C LEU A 206 -54.99 -21.95 4.58
N GLY A 207 -54.41 -22.32 3.44
CA GLY A 207 -54.58 -21.62 2.16
C GLY A 207 -53.57 -20.49 1.88
N ALA A 208 -52.46 -20.41 2.62
CA ALA A 208 -51.43 -19.41 2.33
C ALA A 208 -50.73 -19.68 0.99
N ASN A 209 -50.75 -18.69 0.09
CA ASN A 209 -50.05 -18.76 -1.20
C ASN A 209 -48.52 -18.86 -1.00
N ARG A 210 -47.85 -19.73 -1.78
CA ARG A 210 -46.39 -19.95 -1.76
C ARG A 210 -45.58 -18.65 -1.88
N SER A 211 -46.07 -17.70 -2.67
CA SER A 211 -45.48 -16.35 -2.79
C SER A 211 -45.39 -15.62 -1.45
N ARG A 212 -46.43 -15.73 -0.60
CA ARG A 212 -46.48 -15.07 0.71
C ARG A 212 -45.45 -15.66 1.68
N LEU A 213 -45.27 -16.98 1.66
CA LEU A 213 -44.28 -17.69 2.50
C LEU A 213 -42.84 -17.35 2.07
N VAL A 214 -42.55 -17.35 0.76
CA VAL A 214 -41.23 -16.96 0.23
C VAL A 214 -40.92 -15.50 0.55
N ARG A 215 -41.89 -14.59 0.39
CA ARG A 215 -41.72 -13.17 0.70
C ARG A 215 -41.42 -12.94 2.19
N GLN A 216 -42.06 -13.67 3.10
CA GLN A 216 -41.78 -13.55 4.53
C GLN A 216 -40.33 -13.96 4.85
N LEU A 217 -39.87 -15.12 4.36
CA LEU A 217 -38.50 -15.59 4.60
C LEU A 217 -37.44 -14.67 4.00
N LEU A 218 -37.73 -14.09 2.83
CA LEU A 218 -36.89 -13.07 2.20
C LEU A 218 -36.81 -11.79 3.03
N VAL A 219 -37.93 -11.32 3.58
CA VAL A 219 -37.94 -10.13 4.44
C VAL A 219 -37.17 -10.40 5.73
N GLU A 220 -37.36 -11.55 6.38
CA GLU A 220 -36.60 -11.91 7.58
C GLU A 220 -35.09 -11.99 7.30
N SER A 221 -34.69 -12.60 6.19
CA SER A 221 -33.27 -12.71 5.81
C SER A 221 -32.67 -11.36 5.42
N ALA A 222 -33.42 -10.53 4.68
CA ALA A 222 -32.99 -9.19 4.30
C ALA A 222 -32.83 -8.28 5.52
N LEU A 223 -33.71 -8.39 6.52
CA LEU A 223 -33.66 -7.57 7.73
C LEU A 223 -32.47 -7.96 8.62
N VAL A 224 -32.16 -9.26 8.73
CA VAL A 224 -30.94 -9.75 9.40
C VAL A 224 -29.69 -9.28 8.66
N SER A 225 -29.63 -9.39 7.33
CA SER A 225 -28.50 -8.91 6.54
C SER A 225 -28.32 -7.40 6.59
N LEU A 226 -29.41 -6.64 6.69
CA LEU A 226 -29.38 -5.19 6.84
C LEU A 226 -28.76 -4.79 8.18
N ILE A 227 -29.25 -5.40 9.28
CA ILE A 227 -28.73 -5.13 10.63
C ILE A 227 -27.28 -5.59 10.74
N GLY A 228 -26.96 -6.79 10.23
CA GLY A 228 -25.60 -7.32 10.23
C GLY A 228 -24.64 -6.47 9.39
N GLY A 229 -25.08 -6.00 8.22
CA GLY A 229 -24.32 -5.08 7.38
C GLY A 229 -24.07 -3.74 8.06
N ALA A 230 -25.10 -3.14 8.66
CA ALA A 230 -24.96 -1.88 9.40
C ALA A 230 -24.03 -2.01 10.62
N ALA A 231 -24.17 -3.08 11.40
CA ALA A 231 -23.28 -3.37 12.52
C ALA A 231 -21.84 -3.62 12.05
N GLY A 232 -21.65 -4.36 10.95
CA GLY A 232 -20.33 -4.60 10.37
C GLY A 232 -19.64 -3.31 9.90
N ILE A 233 -20.39 -2.39 9.29
CA ILE A 233 -19.87 -1.05 8.93
C ILE A 233 -19.45 -0.28 10.18
N LEU A 234 -20.25 -0.29 11.24
CA LEU A 234 -19.92 0.39 12.49
C LEU A 234 -18.65 -0.19 13.14
N PHE A 235 -18.51 -1.52 13.15
CA PHE A 235 -17.29 -2.19 13.58
C PHE A 235 -16.09 -1.84 12.71
N ALA A 236 -16.26 -1.67 11.40
CA ALA A 236 -15.18 -1.24 10.52
C ALA A 236 -14.70 0.18 10.86
N PHE A 237 -15.62 1.11 11.14
CA PHE A 237 -15.26 2.47 11.59
C PHE A 237 -14.42 2.46 12.88
N TRP A 238 -14.86 1.73 13.90
CA TRP A 238 -14.12 1.65 15.16
C TRP A 238 -12.81 0.87 15.03
N GLY A 239 -12.83 -0.23 14.26
CA GLY A 239 -11.66 -1.09 14.05
C GLY A 239 -10.53 -0.37 13.32
N VAL A 240 -10.85 0.41 12.27
CA VAL A 240 -9.86 1.21 11.54
C VAL A 240 -9.26 2.27 12.45
N GLN A 241 -10.08 2.97 13.25
CA GLN A 241 -9.57 3.97 14.21
C GLN A 241 -8.66 3.34 15.28
N ALA A 242 -9.05 2.20 15.85
CA ALA A 242 -8.24 1.49 16.84
C ALA A 242 -6.91 1.02 16.23
N LEU A 243 -6.92 0.44 15.03
CA LEU A 243 -5.70 0.02 14.33
C LEU A 243 -4.77 1.20 14.05
N MET A 244 -5.30 2.35 13.65
CA MET A 244 -4.50 3.57 13.44
C MET A 244 -3.90 4.07 14.76
N ALA A 245 -4.60 3.97 15.88
CA ALA A 245 -4.09 4.37 17.19
C ALA A 245 -2.97 3.44 17.70
N LEU A 246 -2.98 2.16 17.31
CA LEU A 246 -1.91 1.20 17.64
C LEU A 246 -0.73 1.25 16.66
N ALA A 247 -0.85 1.95 15.53
CA ALA A 247 0.21 2.02 14.54
C ALA A 247 1.37 2.90 15.03
N PRO A 248 2.64 2.45 14.91
CA PRO A 248 3.79 3.27 15.28
C PRO A 248 3.84 4.53 14.39
N ALA A 249 3.84 5.70 15.02
CA ALA A 249 3.98 6.98 14.33
C ALA A 249 5.22 6.97 13.41
N GLY A 250 5.05 7.43 12.16
CA GLY A 250 6.13 7.62 11.19
C GLY A 250 6.63 6.37 10.44
N LYS A 251 6.11 5.16 10.70
CA LYS A 251 6.58 3.92 10.00
C LYS A 251 5.67 3.39 8.91
N VAL A 252 4.47 3.94 8.76
CA VAL A 252 3.52 3.55 7.71
C VAL A 252 3.42 4.69 6.70
N PRO A 253 4.04 4.56 5.51
CA PRO A 253 3.93 5.56 4.46
C PRO A 253 2.46 5.75 4.06
N ARG A 254 2.00 7.01 3.96
CA ARG A 254 0.63 7.37 3.54
C ARG A 254 -0.50 6.91 4.48
N MET A 255 -0.30 6.99 5.81
CA MET A 255 -1.37 6.78 6.80
C MET A 255 -2.63 7.62 6.52
N GLU A 256 -2.46 8.84 6.02
CA GLU A 256 -3.56 9.75 5.67
C GLU A 256 -4.46 9.25 4.53
N MET A 257 -3.98 8.30 3.71
CA MET A 257 -4.75 7.70 2.62
C MET A 257 -5.58 6.50 3.07
N ILE A 258 -5.40 6.00 4.30
CA ILE A 258 -6.22 4.92 4.87
C ILE A 258 -7.57 5.51 5.28
N ARG A 259 -8.47 5.60 4.30
CA ARG A 259 -9.83 6.09 4.50
C ARG A 259 -10.83 5.00 4.17
N ILE A 260 -11.94 5.02 4.89
CA ILE A 260 -13.10 4.20 4.53
C ILE A 260 -13.72 4.83 3.28
N ASP A 261 -13.49 4.19 2.14
CA ASP A 261 -14.04 4.61 0.86
C ASP A 261 -15.52 4.22 0.78
N GLY A 262 -16.36 5.15 0.34
CA GLY A 262 -17.79 4.91 0.11
C GLY A 262 -18.04 3.77 -0.89
N TRP A 263 -17.14 3.56 -1.87
CA TRP A 263 -17.22 2.41 -2.78
C TRP A 263 -17.01 1.08 -2.06
N VAL A 264 -16.08 1.03 -1.11
CA VAL A 264 -15.83 -0.18 -0.31
C VAL A 264 -17.02 -0.46 0.62
N LEU A 265 -17.61 0.58 1.22
CA LEU A 265 -18.84 0.45 2.00
C LEU A 265 -20.01 -0.03 1.15
N ALA A 266 -20.24 0.57 -0.02
CA ALA A 266 -21.30 0.17 -0.93
C ALA A 266 -21.12 -1.27 -1.42
N PHE A 267 -19.88 -1.66 -1.76
CA PHE A 267 -19.55 -3.02 -2.15
C PHE A 267 -19.81 -4.02 -1.03
N THR A 268 -19.30 -3.77 0.17
CA THR A 268 -19.47 -4.67 1.33
C THR A 268 -20.92 -4.78 1.79
N PHE A 269 -21.67 -3.67 1.75
CA PHE A 269 -23.11 -3.65 2.03
C PHE A 269 -23.92 -4.39 0.95
N GLY A 270 -23.60 -4.17 -0.33
CA GLY A 270 -24.22 -4.93 -1.42
C GLY A 270 -23.97 -6.43 -1.27
N LEU A 271 -22.76 -6.80 -0.87
CA LEU A 271 -22.37 -8.19 -0.65
C LEU A 271 -23.12 -8.83 0.55
N SER A 272 -23.38 -8.08 1.64
CA SER A 272 -24.18 -8.58 2.77
C SER A 272 -25.65 -8.83 2.40
N ILE A 273 -26.20 -8.01 1.51
CA ILE A 273 -27.55 -8.21 0.96
C ILE A 273 -27.58 -9.43 0.04
N VAL A 274 -26.65 -9.53 -0.91
CA VAL A 274 -26.58 -10.66 -1.86
C VAL A 274 -26.45 -11.98 -1.10
N THR A 275 -25.56 -12.05 -0.13
CA THR A 275 -25.38 -13.24 0.72
C THR A 275 -26.65 -13.57 1.50
N GLY A 276 -27.30 -12.59 2.13
CA GLY A 276 -28.58 -12.77 2.80
C GLY A 276 -29.69 -13.32 1.89
N VAL A 277 -29.79 -12.79 0.67
CA VAL A 277 -30.79 -13.22 -0.31
C VAL A 277 -30.49 -14.63 -0.79
N VAL A 278 -29.25 -14.95 -1.16
CA VAL A 278 -28.86 -16.28 -1.65
C VAL A 278 -29.11 -17.35 -0.59
N PHE A 279 -28.67 -17.13 0.65
CA PHE A 279 -28.84 -18.11 1.73
C PHE A 279 -30.24 -18.10 2.37
N GLY A 280 -31.03 -17.04 2.17
CA GLY A 280 -32.45 -16.97 2.54
C GLY A 280 -33.39 -17.64 1.53
N LEU A 281 -33.04 -17.63 0.24
CA LEU A 281 -33.80 -18.27 -0.83
C LEU A 281 -33.65 -19.80 -0.84
N ALA A 282 -32.46 -20.30 -0.50
CA ALA A 282 -32.18 -21.74 -0.47
C ALA A 282 -33.20 -22.56 0.35
N PRO A 283 -33.52 -22.21 1.62
CA PRO A 283 -34.55 -22.92 2.38
C PRO A 283 -35.97 -22.67 1.86
N ALA A 284 -36.28 -21.49 1.30
CA ALA A 284 -37.61 -21.16 0.78
C ALA A 284 -37.99 -22.01 -0.45
N PHE A 285 -37.02 -22.27 -1.34
CA PHE A 285 -37.20 -23.16 -2.50
C PHE A 285 -37.31 -24.64 -2.10
N GLN A 286 -36.63 -25.05 -1.02
CA GLN A 286 -36.71 -26.43 -0.55
C GLN A 286 -38.02 -26.72 0.18
N ALA A 287 -38.48 -25.81 1.05
CA ALA A 287 -39.77 -25.94 1.76
C ALA A 287 -40.96 -26.04 0.79
N THR A 288 -40.92 -25.29 -0.31
CA THR A 288 -41.98 -25.32 -1.34
C THR A 288 -41.95 -26.58 -2.22
N ARG A 289 -40.78 -27.20 -2.42
CA ARG A 289 -40.64 -28.50 -3.13
C ARG A 289 -41.08 -29.70 -2.27
N LEU A 290 -40.82 -29.66 -0.96
CA LEU A 290 -41.16 -30.76 -0.04
C LEU A 290 -42.67 -30.84 0.22
N GLY A 291 -43.33 -29.70 0.45
CA GLY A 291 -44.80 -29.68 0.64
C GLY A 291 -45.60 -30.15 -0.58
N ALA A 292 -45.05 -30.03 -1.79
CA ALA A 292 -45.68 -30.55 -3.01
C ALA A 292 -45.54 -32.08 -3.17
N ARG A 293 -44.47 -32.68 -2.63
CA ARG A 293 -44.21 -34.13 -2.68
C ARG A 293 -44.93 -34.88 -1.56
N GLU A 294 -44.95 -34.34 -0.34
CA GLU A 294 -45.64 -34.96 0.80
C GLU A 294 -47.17 -34.99 0.64
N SER A 295 -47.76 -33.98 0.00
CA SER A 295 -49.20 -33.95 -0.26
C SER A 295 -49.66 -35.01 -1.28
N LEU A 296 -48.73 -35.69 -1.96
CA LEU A 296 -48.99 -36.76 -2.94
C LEU A 296 -48.61 -38.17 -2.42
N SER A 297 -47.99 -38.30 -1.25
CA SER A 297 -47.58 -39.60 -0.70
C SER A 297 -47.93 -39.74 0.78
N HIS A 298 -49.21 -39.95 1.08
CA HIS A 298 -49.59 -40.59 2.35
C HIS A 298 -49.24 -42.08 2.27
N GLY A 299 -48.00 -42.43 2.64
CA GLY A 299 -47.58 -43.82 2.76
C GLY A 299 -46.07 -44.03 2.73
N GLY A 300 -45.45 -44.14 3.91
CA GLY A 300 -44.24 -44.94 4.12
C GLY A 300 -42.90 -44.37 3.66
N ARG A 301 -42.04 -44.05 4.65
CA ARG A 301 -40.56 -44.06 4.60
C ARG A 301 -39.91 -43.42 3.35
N SER A 302 -39.46 -42.17 3.48
CA SER A 302 -38.06 -41.71 3.24
C SER A 302 -37.97 -40.27 2.72
N THR A 303 -37.57 -39.33 3.58
CA THR A 303 -37.08 -38.00 3.14
C THR A 303 -35.98 -37.40 4.04
N ILE A 304 -35.39 -38.20 4.94
CA ILE A 304 -34.35 -37.71 5.88
C ILE A 304 -33.00 -37.41 5.16
N GLY A 305 -32.69 -38.06 4.02
CA GLY A 305 -31.36 -37.97 3.40
C GLY A 305 -31.00 -36.68 2.64
N GLY A 306 -31.98 -35.88 2.20
CA GLY A 306 -31.71 -34.68 1.38
C GLY A 306 -31.16 -33.48 2.15
N HIS A 307 -31.62 -33.28 3.39
CA HIS A 307 -31.20 -32.20 4.26
C HIS A 307 -29.78 -32.42 4.82
N GLU A 308 -29.41 -33.68 5.05
CA GLU A 308 -28.13 -34.06 5.64
C GLU A 308 -26.98 -33.93 4.63
N GLY A 309 -27.20 -34.24 3.35
CA GLY A 309 -26.18 -34.13 2.30
C GLY A 309 -25.72 -32.70 2.02
N VAL A 310 -26.65 -31.74 1.91
CA VAL A 310 -26.31 -30.32 1.66
C VAL A 310 -25.64 -29.69 2.88
N ARG A 311 -26.14 -29.97 4.09
CA ARG A 311 -25.54 -29.48 5.34
C ARG A 311 -24.15 -30.08 5.57
N SER A 312 -23.99 -31.38 5.30
CA SER A 312 -22.70 -32.06 5.37
C SER A 312 -21.70 -31.46 4.38
N ALA A 313 -22.11 -31.23 3.12
CA ALA A 313 -21.26 -30.58 2.13
C ALA A 313 -20.84 -29.16 2.52
N LEU A 314 -21.76 -28.35 3.07
CA LEU A 314 -21.44 -27.00 3.58
C LEU A 314 -20.48 -27.05 4.76
N THR A 315 -20.69 -27.95 5.71
CA THR A 315 -19.80 -28.13 6.89
C THR A 315 -18.41 -28.61 6.50
N VAL A 316 -18.33 -29.57 5.57
CA VAL A 316 -17.04 -30.06 5.03
C VAL A 316 -16.33 -28.93 4.27
N SER A 317 -17.05 -28.15 3.46
CA SER A 317 -16.49 -27.00 2.74
C SER A 317 -15.97 -25.95 3.70
N GLU A 318 -16.71 -25.66 4.77
CA GLU A 318 -16.29 -24.72 5.82
C GLU A 318 -15.00 -25.18 6.51
N MET A 319 -14.96 -26.44 6.95
CA MET A 319 -13.76 -27.03 7.55
C MET A 319 -12.56 -27.00 6.59
N ALA A 320 -12.79 -27.32 5.31
CA ALA A 320 -11.74 -27.26 4.29
C ALA A 320 -11.21 -25.84 4.09
N LEU A 321 -12.09 -24.83 3.97
CA LEU A 321 -11.70 -23.43 3.81
C LEU A 321 -10.96 -22.90 5.05
N ALA A 322 -11.41 -23.27 6.26
CA ALA A 322 -10.75 -22.92 7.50
C ALA A 322 -9.33 -23.53 7.58
N LEU A 323 -9.17 -24.79 7.18
CA LEU A 323 -7.86 -25.44 7.11
C LEU A 323 -6.95 -24.81 6.04
N ILE A 324 -7.48 -24.42 4.88
CA ILE A 324 -6.72 -23.70 3.85
C ILE A 324 -6.21 -22.36 4.38
N LEU A 325 -7.08 -21.58 5.04
CA LEU A 325 -6.69 -20.31 5.67
C LEU A 325 -5.63 -20.50 6.75
N LEU A 326 -5.83 -21.47 7.64
CA LEU A 326 -4.92 -21.75 8.74
C LEU A 326 -3.54 -22.19 8.22
N THR A 327 -3.52 -23.13 7.27
CA THR A 327 -2.26 -23.60 6.65
C THR A 327 -1.56 -22.48 5.90
N GLY A 328 -2.29 -21.66 5.13
CA GLY A 328 -1.75 -20.49 4.45
C GLY A 328 -1.13 -19.47 5.42
N ALA A 329 -1.84 -19.14 6.51
CA ALA A 329 -1.34 -18.23 7.55
C ALA A 329 -0.08 -18.76 8.23
N VAL A 330 -0.06 -20.06 8.60
CA VAL A 330 1.11 -20.70 9.20
C VAL A 330 2.29 -20.74 8.23
N LEU A 331 2.05 -21.04 6.95
CA LEU A 331 3.11 -21.08 5.94
C LEU A 331 3.70 -19.68 5.69
N MET A 332 2.86 -18.66 5.67
CA MET A 332 3.27 -17.27 5.52
C MET A 332 4.08 -16.80 6.73
N LEU A 333 3.64 -17.11 7.95
CA LEU A 333 4.41 -16.85 9.17
C LEU A 333 5.75 -17.60 9.16
N LYS A 334 5.76 -18.87 8.76
CA LYS A 334 6.98 -19.66 8.63
C LYS A 334 7.92 -19.09 7.57
N SER A 335 7.38 -18.63 6.44
CA SER A 335 8.14 -17.97 5.38
C SER A 335 8.77 -16.68 5.90
N PHE A 336 8.01 -15.86 6.63
CA PHE A 336 8.52 -14.64 7.26
C PHE A 336 9.62 -14.93 8.29
N LEU A 337 9.40 -15.92 9.17
CA LEU A 337 10.41 -16.35 10.14
C LEU A 337 11.66 -16.91 9.47
N ARG A 338 11.50 -17.67 8.38
CA ARG A 338 12.62 -18.15 7.56
C ARG A 338 13.36 -17.00 6.90
N LEU A 339 12.65 -16.03 6.33
CA LEU A 339 13.25 -14.86 5.69
C LEU A 339 14.07 -14.05 6.71
N ARG A 340 13.57 -13.89 7.94
CA ARG A 340 14.33 -13.29 9.04
C ARG A 340 15.54 -14.11 9.49
N ALA A 341 15.54 -15.42 9.25
CA ALA A 341 16.60 -16.34 9.62
C ALA A 341 17.53 -16.67 8.44
N VAL A 342 17.29 -16.11 7.25
CA VAL A 342 18.25 -16.22 6.14
C VAL A 342 19.53 -15.59 6.62
N ASN A 343 20.58 -16.39 6.72
CA ASN A 343 21.89 -15.90 7.07
C ASN A 343 22.35 -15.02 5.89
N PRO A 344 22.57 -13.72 6.09
CA PRO A 344 22.91 -12.82 5.00
C PRO A 344 24.35 -13.01 4.53
N GLY A 345 25.08 -14.00 5.06
CA GLY A 345 26.48 -14.27 4.74
C GLY A 345 27.45 -13.40 5.54
N PHE A 346 26.93 -12.54 6.42
CA PHE A 346 27.69 -11.73 7.36
C PHE A 346 27.04 -11.77 8.76
N SER A 347 27.80 -11.43 9.80
CA SER A 347 27.27 -11.33 11.17
C SER A 347 26.75 -9.92 11.44
N PRO A 348 25.43 -9.71 11.63
CA PRO A 348 24.88 -8.40 11.97
C PRO A 348 25.02 -8.06 13.47
N HIS A 349 25.50 -8.99 14.29
CA HIS A 349 25.61 -8.81 15.74
C HIS A 349 26.82 -7.92 16.08
N SER A 350 26.63 -6.99 17.04
CA SER A 350 27.66 -6.05 17.50
C SER A 350 28.15 -5.05 16.44
N VAL A 351 27.29 -4.73 15.46
CA VAL A 351 27.56 -3.69 14.46
C VAL A 351 26.70 -2.47 14.79
N MET A 352 27.34 -1.31 14.96
CA MET A 352 26.66 -0.02 15.06
C MET A 352 26.74 0.68 13.71
N THR A 353 25.59 1.00 13.12
CA THR A 353 25.52 1.75 11.87
C THR A 353 25.08 3.18 12.14
N THR A 354 25.68 4.11 11.41
CA THR A 354 25.27 5.51 11.40
C THR A 354 25.32 6.02 9.96
N THR A 355 24.41 6.91 9.62
CA THR A 355 24.40 7.58 8.32
C THR A 355 24.98 8.96 8.51
N VAL A 356 25.99 9.30 7.71
CA VAL A 356 26.57 10.64 7.68
C VAL A 356 26.29 11.23 6.30
N ASP A 357 25.52 12.31 6.28
CA ASP A 357 25.38 13.15 5.10
C ASP A 357 26.51 14.19 5.12
N LEU A 358 27.32 14.24 4.06
CA LEU A 358 28.35 15.26 3.90
C LEU A 358 27.78 16.41 3.08
N PRO A 359 27.61 17.61 3.68
CA PRO A 359 27.01 18.72 2.96
C PRO A 359 27.96 19.30 1.91
N ASP A 360 27.43 19.59 0.72
CA ASP A 360 28.18 20.20 -0.39
C ASP A 360 28.73 21.60 -0.04
N SER A 361 28.21 22.25 1.00
CA SER A 361 28.71 23.54 1.48
C SER A 361 30.15 23.45 2.01
N GLU A 362 30.47 22.35 2.68
CA GLU A 362 31.77 22.11 3.34
C GLU A 362 32.64 21.09 2.55
N TYR A 363 32.02 20.06 1.98
CA TYR A 363 32.69 18.95 1.30
C TYR A 363 32.46 19.00 -0.22
N ARG A 364 33.11 19.93 -0.92
CA ARG A 364 32.90 20.16 -2.37
C ARG A 364 33.68 19.23 -3.30
N THR A 365 34.75 18.63 -2.79
CA THR A 365 35.72 17.90 -3.62
C THR A 365 35.87 16.46 -3.13
N ALA A 366 36.17 15.55 -4.06
CA ALA A 366 36.42 14.15 -3.74
C ALA A 366 37.57 13.98 -2.73
N SER A 367 38.59 14.84 -2.78
CA SER A 367 39.70 14.83 -1.82
C SER A 367 39.26 15.21 -0.41
N GLN A 368 38.36 16.19 -0.25
CA GLN A 368 37.79 16.55 1.05
C GLN A 368 36.94 15.41 1.63
N MET A 369 36.09 14.81 0.81
CA MET A 369 35.25 13.66 1.23
C MET A 369 36.13 12.47 1.63
N GLN A 370 37.14 12.14 0.82
CA GLN A 370 38.08 11.07 1.12
C GLN A 370 38.87 11.34 2.40
N ALA A 371 39.31 12.59 2.63
CA ALA A 371 40.01 12.99 3.84
C ALA A 371 39.11 12.87 5.09
N PHE A 372 37.83 13.24 4.98
CA PHE A 372 36.84 13.04 6.04
C PHE A 372 36.72 11.56 6.40
N HIS A 373 36.43 10.69 5.42
CA HIS A 373 36.27 9.26 5.69
C HIS A 373 37.53 8.65 6.28
N THR A 374 38.72 9.00 5.74
CA THR A 374 40.00 8.49 6.26
C THR A 374 40.22 8.89 7.72
N ARG A 375 39.96 10.16 8.07
CA ARG A 375 40.12 10.66 9.45
C ARG A 375 39.13 10.00 10.40
N THR A 376 37.83 10.05 10.06
CA THR A 376 36.74 9.55 10.90
C THR A 376 36.88 8.05 11.14
N LEU A 377 37.17 7.25 10.10
CA LEU A 377 37.41 5.81 10.26
C LEU A 377 38.67 5.53 11.09
N GLY A 378 39.71 6.35 10.95
CA GLY A 378 40.93 6.25 11.74
C GLY A 378 40.72 6.53 13.23
N GLU A 379 39.90 7.53 13.56
CA GLU A 379 39.53 7.86 14.94
C GLU A 379 38.60 6.79 15.54
N LEU A 380 37.57 6.38 14.80
CA LEU A 380 36.63 5.34 15.26
C LEU A 380 37.34 4.00 15.51
N SER A 381 38.29 3.62 14.66
CA SER A 381 39.06 2.38 14.83
C SER A 381 39.98 2.39 16.06
N ARG A 382 40.26 3.56 16.65
CA ARG A 382 41.07 3.69 17.87
C ARG A 382 40.24 3.70 19.16
N LEU A 383 38.92 3.76 19.06
CA LEU A 383 38.06 3.75 20.23
C LEU A 383 38.10 2.37 20.91
N PRO A 384 38.17 2.33 22.26
CA PRO A 384 38.17 1.07 22.98
C PRO A 384 36.85 0.31 22.73
N GLY A 385 36.97 -0.94 22.30
CA GLY A 385 35.83 -1.81 21.97
C GLY A 385 35.45 -1.86 20.48
N VAL A 386 36.06 -1.03 19.62
CA VAL A 386 35.87 -1.10 18.17
C VAL A 386 36.87 -2.10 17.56
N LEU A 387 36.35 -3.16 16.91
CA LEU A 387 37.18 -4.17 16.24
C LEU A 387 37.53 -3.77 14.80
N ALA A 388 36.62 -3.09 14.10
CA ALA A 388 36.80 -2.58 12.75
C ALA A 388 35.82 -1.42 12.48
N ALA A 389 36.22 -0.47 11.65
CA ALA A 389 35.37 0.59 11.13
C ALA A 389 35.42 0.58 9.60
N GLY A 390 34.29 0.82 8.95
CA GLY A 390 34.19 0.90 7.48
C GLY A 390 33.12 1.89 7.05
N ALA A 391 33.21 2.33 5.80
CA ALA A 391 32.21 3.19 5.15
C ALA A 391 31.70 2.48 3.89
N VAL A 392 30.40 2.57 3.65
CA VAL A 392 29.72 1.99 2.49
C VAL A 392 28.64 2.95 2.01
N ASP A 393 28.42 3.01 0.70
CA ASP A 393 27.33 3.81 0.11
C ASP A 393 25.96 3.14 0.31
N TRP A 394 25.96 1.81 0.34
CA TRP A 394 24.77 0.99 0.56
C TRP A 394 25.10 -0.10 1.57
N ILE A 395 24.34 -0.13 2.67
CA ILE A 395 24.47 -1.21 3.65
C ILE A 395 24.00 -2.51 2.97
N PRO A 396 24.81 -3.59 3.00
CA PRO A 396 24.39 -4.89 2.50
C PRO A 396 23.11 -5.35 3.20
N LEU A 397 22.13 -5.81 2.44
CA LEU A 397 20.84 -6.31 2.94
C LEU A 397 20.94 -7.71 3.54
#